data_AF-A0A2D4I2I4-F1
#
_entry.id   AF-A0A2D4I2I4-F1
#
_cell.length_a   1.000
_cell.length_b   1.000
_cell.length_c   1.000
_cell.angle_alpha   90.00
_cell.angle_beta   90.00
_cell.angle_gamma   90.00
#
_symmetry.space_group_name_H-M   'P 1'
#
loop_
_entity.id
_entity.type
_entity.pdbx_description
1 polymer ?
#
loop_
_entity_poly.entity_id
_entity_poly.type
_entity_poly.pdbx_seq_one_letter_code
_entity_poly.pdbx_strand_id
1 'polypeptide(L)'
;RLMCSVPGPNGIDTHFDELQDVFLMNSKDPKNPIIYAVFTTSSNIFKGSAVCMYSMADVRRVFLGPYAHRDGPNYQWVPYQGRVPYPRPGTCPSKTFGGFDSTKDLPDEVITFARSHPAMYNPVFPVNHRPIMIKTDLDYQFTQIVVDRVDAE
;
A
#
# COMPACT_ATOMS: atom_id res chain seq x y z
N ARG A 1 -0.42 -3.87 -2.19
CA ARG A 1 0.99 -4.19 -1.82
C ARG A 1 1.70 -2.89 -1.49
N LEU A 2 2.45 -2.84 -0.39
CA LEU A 2 3.41 -1.78 -0.09
C LEU A 2 4.78 -2.25 -0.58
N MET A 3 5.51 -1.40 -1.30
CA MET A 3 6.86 -1.69 -1.75
C MET A 3 7.84 -0.99 -0.83
N CYS A 4 8.77 -1.75 -0.24
CA CYS A 4 9.95 -1.19 0.38
C CYS A 4 11.17 -1.85 -0.25
N SER A 5 11.81 -1.16 -1.19
CA SER A 5 12.93 -1.72 -1.95
C SER A 5 14.01 -0.69 -2.26
N VAL A 6 15.23 -1.18 -2.46
CA VAL A 6 16.39 -0.39 -2.86
C VAL A 6 16.73 -0.74 -4.30
N PRO A 7 16.72 0.24 -5.22
CA PRO A 7 17.13 0.01 -6.61
C PRO A 7 18.58 -0.44 -6.70
N GLY A 8 18.83 -1.58 -7.33
CA GLY A 8 20.18 -2.08 -7.58
C GLY A 8 20.78 -1.54 -8.89
N PRO A 9 22.12 -1.49 -9.02
CA PRO A 9 22.80 -0.98 -10.22
C PRO A 9 22.51 -1.80 -11.48
N ASN A 10 22.14 -3.08 -11.33
CA ASN A 10 21.81 -3.97 -12.44
C ASN A 10 20.31 -4.02 -12.75
N GLY A 11 19.50 -3.11 -12.20
CA GLY A 11 18.05 -3.11 -12.35
C GLY A 11 17.32 -4.19 -11.53
N ILE A 12 18.03 -4.86 -10.62
CA ILE A 12 17.43 -5.81 -9.67
C ILE A 12 17.31 -5.10 -8.33
N ASP A 13 16.07 -4.94 -7.88
CA ASP A 13 15.75 -4.32 -6.60
C ASP A 13 15.95 -5.29 -5.44
N THR A 14 16.49 -4.79 -4.32
CA THR A 14 16.50 -5.52 -3.05
C THR A 14 15.25 -5.18 -2.25
N HIS A 15 14.40 -6.18 -2.00
CA HIS A 15 13.11 -5.99 -1.32
C HIS A 15 13.15 -6.32 0.17
N PHE A 16 12.37 -5.57 0.93
CA PHE A 16 12.03 -5.80 2.33
C PHE A 16 10.50 -5.95 2.40
N ASP A 17 10.01 -7.18 2.28
CA ASP A 17 8.56 -7.45 2.15
C ASP A 17 7.91 -7.80 3.51
N GLU A 18 8.69 -8.13 4.55
CA GLU A 18 8.16 -8.54 5.86
C GLU A 18 7.86 -7.31 6.74
N LEU A 19 6.62 -6.82 6.69
CA LEU A 19 6.16 -5.70 7.53
C LEU A 19 6.16 -6.10 9.02
N GLN A 20 6.82 -5.30 9.86
CA GLN A 20 6.92 -5.54 11.31
C GLN A 20 6.04 -4.60 12.12
N ASP A 21 6.08 -3.31 11.83
CA ASP A 21 5.34 -2.28 12.57
C ASP A 21 5.05 -1.05 11.70
N VAL A 22 4.03 -0.27 12.06
CA VAL A 22 3.57 0.92 11.37
C VAL A 22 3.27 2.03 12.36
N PHE A 23 3.87 3.20 12.14
CA PHE A 23 3.60 4.41 12.92
C PHE A 23 3.05 5.52 12.02
N LEU A 24 1.95 6.15 12.45
CA LEU A 24 1.34 7.28 11.76
C LEU A 24 1.80 8.59 12.40
N MET A 25 2.62 9.34 11.68
CA MET A 25 3.03 10.68 12.08
C MET A 25 1.95 11.68 11.68
N ASN A 26 1.32 12.32 12.67
CA ASN A 26 0.33 13.35 12.43
C ASN A 26 0.94 14.53 11.67
N SER A 27 0.24 14.97 10.62
CA SER A 27 0.56 16.20 9.90
C SER A 27 -0.44 17.29 10.29
N LYS A 28 -0.24 18.51 9.77
CA LYS A 28 -1.22 19.60 9.96
C LYS A 28 -2.59 19.25 9.37
N ASP A 29 -2.62 18.40 8.33
CA ASP A 29 -3.85 17.87 7.76
C ASP A 29 -4.12 16.46 8.31
N PRO A 30 -5.15 16.27 9.15
CA PRO A 30 -5.46 14.97 9.73
C PRO A 30 -5.84 13.91 8.68
N LYS A 31 -6.20 14.31 7.46
CA LYS A 31 -6.48 13.38 6.35
C LYS A 31 -5.21 12.87 5.68
N ASN A 32 -4.06 13.47 5.95
CA ASN A 32 -2.79 13.13 5.32
C ASN A 32 -1.68 12.94 6.36
N PRO A 33 -1.80 11.94 7.26
CA PRO A 33 -0.67 11.50 8.08
C PRO A 33 0.45 10.92 7.18
N ILE A 34 1.68 11.02 7.66
CA ILE A 34 2.82 10.33 7.03
C ILE A 34 2.93 8.96 7.67
N ILE A 35 2.96 7.92 6.83
CA ILE A 35 3.04 6.53 7.28
C ILE A 35 4.51 6.13 7.32
N TYR A 36 5.03 5.82 8.50
CA TYR A 36 6.32 5.15 8.68
C TYR A 36 6.06 3.66 8.88
N ALA A 37 6.83 2.82 8.21
CA ALA A 37 6.68 1.38 8.35
C ALA A 37 8.05 0.69 8.36
N VAL A 38 8.20 -0.24 9.29
CA VAL A 38 9.39 -1.09 9.44
C VAL A 38 9.18 -2.35 8.64
N PHE A 39 10.15 -2.68 7.80
CA PHE A 39 10.19 -3.91 7.03
C PHE A 39 11.49 -4.66 7.29
N THR A 40 11.44 -5.98 7.14
CA THR A 40 12.60 -6.85 7.15
C THR A 40 12.67 -7.68 5.87
N THR A 41 13.82 -8.29 5.63
CA THR A 41 14.03 -9.24 4.53
C THR A 41 13.32 -10.57 4.83
N SER A 42 12.75 -11.20 3.81
CA SER A 42 12.17 -12.56 3.93
C SER A 42 13.23 -13.66 3.98
N SER A 43 14.51 -13.33 3.74
CA SER A 43 15.60 -14.31 3.73
C SER A 43 16.03 -14.66 5.16
N ASN A 44 16.09 -15.96 5.45
CA ASN A 44 16.68 -16.46 6.70
C ASN A 44 18.21 -16.31 6.76
N ILE A 45 18.87 -16.13 5.61
CA ILE A 45 20.32 -16.01 5.51
C ILE A 45 20.73 -14.54 5.52
N PHE A 46 20.06 -13.72 4.70
CA PHE A 46 20.33 -12.30 4.61
C PHE A 46 19.40 -11.54 5.56
N LYS A 47 19.90 -11.23 6.75
CA LYS A 47 19.19 -10.38 7.72
C LYS A 47 19.32 -8.92 7.32
N GLY A 48 18.18 -8.29 7.03
CA GLY A 48 18.12 -6.87 6.76
C GLY A 48 16.84 -6.26 7.31
N SER A 49 16.91 -4.97 7.62
CA SER A 49 15.80 -4.12 8.02
C SER A 49 15.79 -2.83 7.20
N ALA A 50 14.61 -2.30 6.94
CA ALA A 50 14.41 -1.03 6.26
C ALA A 50 13.25 -0.26 6.89
N VAL A 51 13.34 1.07 6.88
CA VAL A 51 12.23 1.95 7.24
C VAL A 51 11.80 2.70 5.99
N CYS A 52 10.54 2.54 5.61
CA CYS A 52 9.94 3.21 4.46
C CYS A 52 8.87 4.21 4.91
N MET A 53 8.81 5.34 4.20
CA MET A 53 7.76 6.36 4.37
C MET A 53 6.77 6.28 3.23
N TYR A 54 5.47 6.39 3.50
CA TYR A 54 4.42 6.44 2.48
C TYR A 54 3.49 7.63 2.71
N SER A 55 2.95 8.16 1.62
CA SER A 55 1.95 9.22 1.66
C SER A 55 0.54 8.65 1.48
N MET A 56 -0.44 9.18 2.22
CA MET A 56 -1.84 8.81 2.01
C MET A 56 -2.36 9.21 0.61
N ALA A 57 -1.74 10.19 -0.04
CA ALA A 57 -2.06 10.55 -1.42
C ALA A 57 -1.71 9.43 -2.41
N ASP A 58 -0.54 8.81 -2.27
CA ASP A 58 -0.12 7.69 -3.13
C ASP A 58 -0.95 6.43 -2.86
N VAL A 59 -1.26 6.16 -1.59
CA VAL A 59 -2.17 5.07 -1.21
C VAL A 59 -3.53 5.24 -1.89
N ARG A 60 -4.15 6.43 -1.79
CA ARG A 60 -5.43 6.73 -2.45
C ARG A 60 -5.33 6.64 -3.97
N ARG A 61 -4.25 7.13 -4.58
CA ARG A 61 -4.03 7.03 -6.03
C ARG A 61 -4.04 5.57 -6.49
N VAL A 62 -3.37 4.69 -5.77
CA VAL A 62 -3.37 3.25 -6.06
C VAL A 62 -4.76 2.64 -5.89
N PHE A 63 -5.46 2.96 -4.79
CA PHE A 63 -6.83 2.48 -4.59
C PHE A 63 -7.82 2.98 -5.63
N LEU A 64 -7.56 4.13 -6.27
CA LEU A 64 -8.34 4.67 -7.39
C LEU A 64 -7.88 4.15 -8.76
N GLY A 65 -6.79 3.38 -8.80
CA GLY A 65 -6.21 2.82 -10.01
C GLY A 65 -6.87 1.52 -10.49
N PRO A 66 -6.17 0.75 -11.34
CA PRO A 66 -6.67 -0.52 -11.85
C PRO A 66 -6.72 -1.61 -10.76
N TYR A 67 -7.82 -2.36 -10.74
CA TYR A 67 -7.91 -3.59 -9.96
C TYR A 67 -7.02 -4.67 -10.57
N ALA A 68 -6.47 -5.55 -9.74
CA ALA A 68 -5.77 -6.73 -10.21
C ALA A 68 -6.78 -7.77 -10.70
N HIS A 69 -6.54 -8.35 -11.88
CA HIS A 69 -7.46 -9.30 -12.52
C HIS A 69 -6.72 -10.53 -13.06
N ARG A 70 -7.41 -11.67 -13.06
CA ARG A 70 -7.01 -12.94 -13.69
C ARG A 70 -8.26 -13.67 -14.18
N ASP A 71 -8.26 -14.15 -15.42
CA ASP A 71 -9.38 -14.94 -15.97
C ASP A 71 -9.53 -16.32 -15.32
N GLY A 72 -8.46 -16.81 -14.67
CA GLY A 72 -8.47 -18.09 -13.98
C GLY A 72 -7.18 -18.36 -13.20
N PRO A 73 -7.09 -19.51 -12.51
CA PRO A 73 -5.99 -19.83 -11.61
C PRO A 73 -4.64 -19.99 -12.31
N ASN A 74 -4.63 -20.20 -13.63
CA ASN A 74 -3.42 -20.38 -14.44
C ASN A 74 -3.01 -19.12 -15.23
N TYR A 75 -3.82 -18.05 -15.19
CA TYR A 75 -3.55 -16.81 -15.94
C TYR A 75 -2.61 -15.89 -15.15
N GLN A 76 -1.91 -14.96 -15.79
CA GLN A 76 -1.10 -13.97 -15.06
C GLN A 76 -1.99 -12.85 -14.51
N TRP A 77 -1.55 -12.21 -13.41
CA TRP A 77 -2.20 -10.98 -12.94
C TRP A 77 -2.00 -9.86 -13.97
N VAL A 78 -3.11 -9.24 -14.36
CA VAL A 78 -3.15 -8.12 -15.31
C VAL A 78 -3.95 -6.95 -14.72
N PRO A 79 -3.74 -5.71 -15.16
CA PRO A 79 -4.61 -4.61 -14.77
C PRO A 79 -5.98 -4.78 -15.43
N TYR A 80 -7.06 -4.70 -14.64
CA TYR A 80 -8.42 -4.77 -15.18
C TYR A 80 -8.69 -3.60 -16.14
N GLN A 81 -9.00 -3.91 -17.40
CA GLN A 81 -9.30 -2.93 -18.46
C GLN A 81 -10.80 -2.88 -18.84
N GLY A 82 -11.63 -3.73 -18.21
CA GLY A 82 -13.06 -3.74 -18.48
C GLY A 82 -13.79 -2.57 -17.81
N ARG A 83 -15.13 -2.56 -17.95
CA ARG A 83 -15.98 -1.56 -17.30
C ARG A 83 -16.05 -1.83 -15.79
N VAL A 84 -15.55 -0.89 -15.00
CA VAL A 84 -15.73 -0.90 -13.53
C VAL A 84 -17.18 -0.49 -13.21
N PRO A 85 -17.92 -1.26 -12.38
CA PRO A 85 -19.31 -0.95 -12.05
C PRO A 85 -19.44 0.32 -11.20
N TYR A 86 -20.66 0.86 -11.12
CA TYR A 86 -20.96 2.09 -10.37
C TYR A 86 -21.93 1.82 -9.19
N PRO A 87 -21.67 2.35 -7.98
CA PRO A 87 -20.52 3.17 -7.61
C PRO A 87 -19.23 2.33 -7.59
N ARG A 88 -18.09 3.00 -7.80
CA ARG A 88 -16.80 2.32 -7.90
C ARG A 88 -16.54 1.48 -6.63
N PRO A 89 -16.31 0.16 -6.75
CA PRO A 89 -16.05 -0.71 -5.59
C PRO A 89 -14.95 -0.18 -4.66
N GLY A 90 -15.24 -0.05 -3.37
CA GLY A 90 -14.35 0.58 -2.39
C GLY A 90 -14.63 2.05 -2.12
N THR A 91 -15.59 2.67 -2.83
CA THR A 91 -16.15 3.98 -2.47
C THR A 91 -17.17 3.81 -1.35
N CYS A 92 -17.08 4.62 -0.30
CA CYS A 92 -18.06 4.60 0.78
C CYS A 92 -19.43 5.12 0.30
N PRO A 93 -20.55 4.54 0.78
CA PRO A 93 -21.88 5.11 0.53
C PRO A 93 -21.96 6.53 1.10
N SER A 94 -22.72 7.39 0.43
CA SER A 94 -22.78 8.81 0.74
C SER A 94 -24.17 9.37 0.46
N LYS A 95 -24.77 10.01 1.46
CA LYS A 95 -26.06 10.70 1.33
C LYS A 95 -26.02 11.92 0.41
N THR A 96 -24.82 12.42 0.11
CA THR A 96 -24.62 13.64 -0.69
C THR A 96 -24.34 13.33 -2.17
N PHE A 97 -23.78 12.17 -2.49
CA PHE A 97 -23.35 11.82 -3.85
C PHE A 97 -23.56 10.34 -4.13
N GLY A 98 -24.02 10.01 -5.34
CA GLY A 98 -24.16 8.62 -5.82
C GLY A 98 -25.50 7.95 -5.52
N GLY A 99 -26.31 8.48 -4.61
CA GLY A 99 -27.69 8.00 -4.39
C GLY A 99 -27.80 6.67 -3.63
N PHE A 100 -26.75 6.26 -2.91
CA PHE A 100 -26.73 5.06 -2.07
C PHE A 100 -26.42 5.45 -0.62
N ASP A 101 -27.40 5.21 0.26
CA ASP A 101 -27.30 5.58 1.68
C ASP A 101 -26.65 4.46 2.53
N SER A 102 -26.67 3.23 2.05
CA SER A 102 -26.10 2.05 2.71
C SER A 102 -25.38 1.13 1.74
N THR A 103 -24.40 0.36 2.24
CA THR A 103 -23.75 -0.70 1.45
C THR A 103 -24.71 -1.83 1.05
N LYS A 104 -25.86 -1.94 1.73
CA LYS A 104 -26.93 -2.90 1.41
C LYS A 104 -27.73 -2.51 0.16
N ASP A 105 -27.67 -1.24 -0.24
CA ASP A 105 -28.42 -0.72 -1.39
C ASP A 105 -27.60 -0.82 -2.69
N LEU A 106 -26.38 -1.36 -2.61
CA LEU A 106 -25.49 -1.47 -3.75
C LEU A 106 -25.98 -2.53 -4.75
N PRO A 107 -25.85 -2.27 -6.07
CA PRO A 107 -26.18 -3.25 -7.09
C PRO A 107 -25.33 -4.54 -7.00
N ASP A 108 -25.92 -5.68 -7.37
CA ASP A 108 -25.24 -6.99 -7.38
C ASP A 108 -23.93 -7.00 -8.18
N GLU A 109 -23.85 -6.20 -9.26
CA GLU A 109 -22.63 -6.07 -10.07
C GLU A 109 -21.45 -5.52 -9.26
N VAL A 110 -21.69 -4.54 -8.38
CA VAL A 110 -20.65 -3.93 -7.53
C VAL A 110 -20.15 -4.96 -6.52
N ILE A 111 -21.07 -5.70 -5.90
CA ILE A 111 -20.76 -6.74 -4.92
C ILE A 111 -19.99 -7.90 -5.56
N THR A 112 -20.45 -8.38 -6.72
CA THR A 112 -19.81 -9.47 -7.47
C THR A 112 -18.42 -9.08 -7.97
N PHE A 113 -18.27 -7.84 -8.44
CA PHE A 113 -16.99 -7.30 -8.87
C PHE A 113 -16.00 -7.23 -7.71
N ALA A 114 -16.38 -6.57 -6.61
CA ALA A 114 -15.51 -6.42 -5.44
C ALA A 114 -15.06 -7.77 -4.87
N ARG A 115 -15.98 -8.74 -4.83
CA ARG A 115 -15.70 -10.11 -4.37
C ARG A 115 -14.61 -10.80 -5.17
N SER A 116 -14.56 -10.57 -6.48
CA SER A 116 -13.55 -11.15 -7.38
C SER A 116 -12.30 -10.27 -7.58
N HIS A 117 -12.35 -9.00 -7.17
CA HIS A 117 -11.27 -8.02 -7.33
C HIS A 117 -10.88 -7.31 -6.02
N PRO A 118 -10.44 -8.05 -4.98
CA PRO A 118 -10.07 -7.45 -3.70
C PRO A 118 -8.72 -6.70 -3.73
N ALA A 119 -7.87 -6.96 -4.73
CA ALA A 119 -6.52 -6.41 -4.83
C ALA A 119 -6.42 -5.34 -5.91
N MET A 120 -5.59 -4.32 -5.68
CA MET A 120 -5.17 -3.36 -6.70
C MET A 120 -3.98 -3.92 -7.48
N TYR A 121 -3.89 -3.59 -8.78
CA TYR A 121 -2.80 -4.05 -9.63
C TYR A 121 -1.50 -3.29 -9.33
N ASN A 122 -1.60 -1.95 -9.24
CA ASN A 122 -0.44 -1.11 -8.94
C ASN A 122 -0.09 -1.25 -7.45
N PRO A 123 1.21 -1.33 -7.11
CA PRO A 123 1.63 -1.27 -5.72
C PRO A 123 1.81 0.18 -5.26
N VAL A 124 1.84 0.39 -3.95
CA VAL A 124 2.18 1.69 -3.35
C VAL A 124 3.68 1.73 -3.09
N PHE A 125 4.38 2.66 -3.76
CA PHE A 125 5.81 2.89 -3.55
C PHE A 125 6.05 3.86 -2.39
N PRO A 126 7.21 3.77 -1.73
CA PRO A 126 7.55 4.70 -0.67
C PRO A 126 7.89 6.06 -1.29
N VAL A 127 7.81 7.12 -0.48
CA VAL A 127 8.23 8.46 -0.87
C VAL A 127 9.66 8.40 -1.42
N ASN A 128 9.89 9.00 -2.59
CA ASN A 128 11.15 8.96 -3.33
C ASN A 128 11.60 7.57 -3.84
N HIS A 129 10.72 6.58 -3.86
CA HIS A 129 10.99 5.22 -4.35
C HIS A 129 12.17 4.51 -3.65
N ARG A 130 12.44 4.85 -2.39
CA ARG A 130 13.49 4.21 -1.57
C ARG A 130 13.18 4.27 -0.07
N PRO A 131 13.77 3.40 0.77
CA PRO A 131 13.71 3.51 2.21
C PRO A 131 14.47 4.75 2.70
N ILE A 132 14.07 5.27 3.87
CA ILE A 132 14.80 6.35 4.55
C ILE A 132 15.94 5.82 5.42
N MET A 133 15.89 4.55 5.80
CA MET A 133 16.94 3.88 6.57
C MET A 133 17.01 2.42 6.15
N ILE A 134 18.23 1.88 6.09
CA ILE A 134 18.53 0.48 5.79
C ILE A 134 19.59 0.00 6.78
N LYS A 135 19.43 -1.23 7.28
CA LYS A 135 20.44 -1.94 8.10
C LYS A 135 20.54 -3.39 7.62
N THR A 136 21.72 -3.80 7.19
CA THR A 136 21.99 -5.15 6.64
C THR A 136 23.25 -5.79 7.20
N ASP A 137 24.03 -5.02 7.96
CA ASP A 137 25.32 -5.36 8.54
C ASP A 137 25.22 -5.78 10.02
N LEU A 138 24.00 -5.99 10.50
CA LEU A 138 23.69 -6.26 11.91
C LEU A 138 23.08 -7.65 12.09
N ASP A 139 23.28 -8.22 13.27
CA ASP A 139 22.79 -9.55 13.65
C ASP A 139 21.33 -9.55 14.12
N TYR A 140 20.78 -8.36 14.37
CA TYR A 140 19.38 -8.12 14.76
C TYR A 140 18.56 -7.49 13.64
N GLN A 141 17.23 -7.54 13.80
CA GLN A 141 16.27 -6.93 12.91
C GLN A 141 15.37 -5.95 13.68
N PHE A 142 14.91 -4.91 13.00
CA PHE A 142 13.96 -3.95 13.57
C PHE A 142 12.61 -4.64 13.79
N THR A 143 11.93 -4.26 14.87
CA THR A 143 10.64 -4.85 15.26
C THR A 143 9.55 -3.81 15.44
N GLN A 144 9.89 -2.63 15.97
CA GLN A 144 8.94 -1.57 16.28
C GLN A 144 9.52 -0.20 15.95
N ILE A 145 8.64 0.78 15.73
CA ILE A 145 9.01 2.17 15.51
C ILE A 145 8.01 3.13 16.15
N VAL A 146 8.54 4.20 16.72
CA VAL A 146 7.79 5.43 17.02
C VAL A 146 8.63 6.60 16.52
N VAL A 147 7.96 7.68 16.14
CA VAL A 147 8.63 8.87 15.60
C VAL A 147 8.05 10.09 16.29
N ASP A 148 8.93 10.98 16.75
CA ASP A 148 8.55 12.29 17.32
C ASP A 148 8.95 13.42 16.36
N ARG A 149 8.18 14.51 16.36
CA ARG A 149 8.52 15.75 15.64
C ARG A 149 8.97 16.78 16.66
N VAL A 150 10.28 16.91 16.81
CA VAL A 150 10.91 17.86 17.74
C VAL A 150 11.18 19.17 17.00
N ASP A 151 10.75 20.30 17.58
CA ASP A 151 11.11 21.63 17.12
C ASP A 151 12.53 21.97 17.59
N ALA A 152 13.42 22.31 16.65
CA ALA A 152 14.81 22.68 16.93
C ALA A 152 14.97 24.21 17.05
N GLU A 153 15.78 24.65 18.01
CA GLU A 153 16.15 26.06 18.25
C GLU A 153 17.16 26.61 17.24
#